data_AF-A0A946UIJ9-F1
#
_entry.id   AF-A0A946UIJ9-F1
#
_cell.length_a   1.000
_cell.length_b   1.000
_cell.length_c   1.000
_cell.angle_alpha   90.00
_cell.angle_beta   90.00
_cell.angle_gamma   90.00
#
_symmetry.space_group_name_H-M   'P 1'
#
loop_
_entity.id
_entity.type
_entity.pdbx_description
1 polymer ?
#
loop_
_entity_poly.entity_id
_entity_poly.type
_entity_poly.pdbx_seq_one_letter_code
_entity_poly.pdbx_strand_id
1 'polypeptide(L)'
;MLKKIGLVVLVLTIFGLILWFTKINPGSLELDLAFAKVEASIPLAISATFVIGWLFGLACTGIFIIRLINERRQLRKSLRVAESEVTSLRNLPIADAD
;
A
#
# COMPACT_ATOMS: atom_id res chain seq x y z
N MET A 1 -11.73 -15.60 -13.40
CA MET A 1 -12.13 -14.76 -14.55
C MET A 1 -12.90 -13.52 -14.13
N LEU A 2 -13.84 -13.61 -13.18
CA LEU A 2 -14.61 -12.47 -12.66
C LEU A 2 -13.74 -11.30 -12.16
N LYS A 3 -12.64 -11.57 -11.45
CA LYS A 3 -11.69 -10.52 -11.00
C LYS A 3 -11.03 -9.76 -12.16
N LYS A 4 -10.74 -10.44 -13.28
CA LYS A 4 -10.14 -9.80 -14.46
C LYS A 4 -11.16 -8.95 -15.20
N ILE A 5 -12.39 -9.45 -15.34
CA ILE A 5 -13.51 -8.72 -15.95
C ILE A 5 -13.85 -7.48 -15.12
N GLY A 6 -13.95 -7.62 -13.79
CA GLY A 6 -14.17 -6.48 -12.89
C GLY A 6 -13.08 -5.43 -12.99
N LEU A 7 -11.81 -5.83 -13.16
CA LEU A 7 -10.71 -4.89 -13.37
C LEU A 7 -10.82 -4.16 -14.71
N VAL A 8 -11.17 -4.85 -15.80
CA VAL A 8 -11.39 -4.21 -17.11
C VAL A 8 -12.55 -3.22 -17.03
N VAL A 9 -13.68 -3.61 -16.42
CA VAL A 9 -14.83 -2.71 -16.23
C VAL A 9 -14.45 -1.49 -15.41
N LEU A 10 -13.71 -1.67 -14.31
CA LEU A 10 -13.23 -0.56 -13.49
C LEU A 10 -12.36 0.41 -14.29
N VAL A 11 -11.40 -0.10 -15.08
CA VAL A 11 -10.52 0.72 -15.91
C VAL A 11 -11.32 1.49 -16.95
N LEU A 12 -12.28 0.84 -17.63
CA LEU A 12 -13.14 1.50 -18.61
C LEU A 12 -14.02 2.58 -17.98
N THR A 13 -14.56 2.33 -16.79
CA THR A 13 -15.35 3.32 -16.04
C THR A 13 -14.49 4.52 -15.67
N ILE A 14 -13.30 4.31 -15.11
CA ILE A 14 -12.37 5.40 -14.75
C ILE A 14 -12.01 6.20 -16.01
N PHE A 15 -11.70 5.53 -17.11
CA PHE A 15 -11.38 6.18 -18.37
C PHE A 15 -12.55 7.05 -18.89
N GLY A 16 -13.78 6.52 -18.86
CA GLY A 16 -14.98 7.26 -19.22
C GLY A 16 -15.20 8.50 -18.33
N LEU A 17 -14.97 8.36 -17.02
CA LEU A 17 -15.07 9.48 -16.08
C LEU A 17 -14.02 10.56 -16.35
N ILE A 18 -12.78 10.19 -16.70
CA ILE A 18 -11.72 11.16 -17.04
C ILE A 18 -12.11 11.95 -18.29
N LEU A 19 -12.58 11.27 -19.35
CA LEU A 19 -13.03 11.94 -20.57
C LEU A 19 -14.19 12.89 -20.31
N TRP A 20 -15.19 12.43 -19.55
CA TRP A 20 -16.33 13.25 -19.15
C TRP A 20 -15.87 14.49 -18.36
N PHE A 21 -15.02 14.28 -17.34
CA PHE A 21 -14.48 15.33 -16.50
C PHE A 21 -13.69 16.38 -17.29
N THR A 22 -12.89 15.93 -18.25
CA THR A 22 -12.10 16.80 -19.12
C THR A 22 -13.00 17.67 -19.99
N LYS A 23 -14.07 17.08 -20.55
CA LYS A 23 -15.02 17.79 -21.41
C LYS A 23 -15.78 18.90 -20.66
N ILE A 24 -16.20 18.65 -19.43
CA ILE A 24 -16.97 19.62 -18.64
C ILE A 24 -16.09 20.69 -17.97
N ASN A 25 -14.77 20.48 -17.90
CA ASN A 25 -13.79 21.41 -17.33
C ASN A 25 -12.70 21.80 -18.34
N PRO A 26 -13.02 22.52 -19.44
CA PRO A 26 -12.03 22.91 -20.45
C PRO A 26 -11.08 24.03 -19.99
N GLY A 27 -11.28 24.59 -18.80
CA GLY A 27 -10.51 25.73 -18.30
C GLY A 27 -9.07 25.40 -17.92
N SER A 28 -8.23 26.43 -17.95
CA SER A 28 -6.92 26.46 -17.31
C SER A 28 -6.99 27.17 -15.96
N LEU A 29 -6.11 26.77 -15.06
CA LEU A 29 -5.90 27.38 -13.77
C LEU A 29 -4.43 27.82 -13.68
N GLU A 30 -4.21 29.00 -13.09
CA GLU A 30 -2.86 29.50 -12.78
C GLU A 30 -2.53 29.07 -11.35
N LEU A 31 -1.49 28.25 -11.18
CA LEU A 31 -0.99 27.81 -9.89
C LEU A 31 0.20 28.67 -9.50
N ASP A 32 0.04 29.46 -8.46
CA ASP A 32 1.17 30.09 -7.78
C ASP A 32 1.76 29.10 -6.76
N LEU A 33 2.89 28.50 -7.10
CA LEU A 33 3.62 27.55 -6.24
C LEU A 33 4.55 28.29 -5.25
N ALA A 34 4.31 29.58 -4.99
CA ALA A 34 5.13 30.52 -4.23
C ALA A 34 6.51 30.83 -4.84
N PHE A 35 7.12 29.88 -5.56
CA PHE A 35 8.41 30.03 -6.25
C PHE A 35 8.29 30.08 -7.77
N ALA A 36 7.15 29.63 -8.31
CA ALA A 36 6.89 29.58 -9.75
C ALA A 36 5.38 29.66 -10.01
N LYS A 37 5.00 30.34 -11.09
CA LYS A 37 3.62 30.34 -11.58
C LYS A 37 3.51 29.38 -12.75
N VAL A 38 2.57 28.45 -12.68
CA VAL A 38 2.36 27.43 -13.70
C VAL A 38 0.91 27.45 -14.14
N GLU A 39 0.66 27.68 -15.42
CA GLU A 39 -0.67 27.48 -16.00
C GLU A 39 -0.83 26.00 -16.37
N ALA A 40 -1.83 25.36 -15.76
CA ALA A 40 -2.18 23.97 -16.04
C ALA A 40 -3.67 23.87 -16.36
N SER A 41 -4.06 22.93 -17.22
CA SER A 41 -5.48 22.64 -17.38
C SER A 41 -6.04 22.02 -16.10
N ILE A 42 -7.29 22.36 -15.75
CA ILE A 42 -7.97 21.81 -14.55
C ILE A 42 -7.89 20.28 -14.53
N PRO A 43 -8.13 19.54 -15.64
CA PRO A 43 -8.05 18.08 -15.66
C PRO A 43 -6.64 17.57 -15.40
N LEU A 44 -5.61 18.25 -15.92
CA LEU A 44 -4.21 17.87 -15.71
C LEU A 44 -3.81 18.04 -14.25
N ALA A 45 -4.12 19.19 -13.65
CA ALA A 45 -3.77 19.48 -12.27
C ALA A 45 -4.38 18.45 -11.31
N ILE A 46 -5.68 18.18 -11.44
CA ILE A 46 -6.38 17.22 -10.58
C ILE A 46 -5.86 15.79 -10.80
N SER A 47 -5.65 15.39 -12.06
CA SER A 47 -5.11 14.06 -12.36
C SER A 47 -3.71 13.88 -11.81
N ALA A 48 -2.85 14.89 -11.93
CA ALA A 48 -1.48 14.85 -11.39
C ALA A 48 -1.50 14.74 -9.86
N THR A 49 -2.28 15.56 -9.17
CA THR A 49 -2.42 15.48 -7.70
C THR A 49 -2.94 14.11 -7.26
N PHE A 50 -3.94 13.56 -7.96
CA PHE A 50 -4.47 12.24 -7.66
C PHE A 50 -3.41 11.15 -7.84
N VAL A 51 -2.68 11.15 -8.96
CA VAL A 51 -1.62 10.17 -9.22
C VAL A 51 -0.51 10.26 -8.18
N ILE A 52 -0.08 11.48 -7.83
CA ILE A 52 0.94 11.70 -6.80
C ILE A 52 0.47 11.16 -5.44
N GLY A 53 -0.76 11.51 -5.03
CA GLY A 53 -1.34 11.03 -3.76
C GLY A 53 -1.49 9.51 -3.72
N TRP A 54 -1.92 8.90 -4.84
CA TRP A 54 -2.04 7.45 -4.96
C TRP A 54 -0.70 6.74 -4.87
N LEU A 55 0.33 7.21 -5.59
CA LEU A 55 1.68 6.67 -5.52
C LEU A 55 2.27 6.80 -4.11
N PHE A 56 2.06 7.94 -3.45
CA PHE A 56 2.48 8.14 -2.07
C PHE A 56 1.77 7.16 -1.12
N GLY A 57 0.46 6.99 -1.25
CA GLY A 57 -0.30 6.02 -0.45
C GLY A 57 0.17 4.57 -0.65
N LEU A 58 0.48 4.18 -1.91
CA LEU A 58 1.06 2.87 -2.21
C LEU A 58 2.45 2.71 -1.57
N ALA A 59 3.29 3.74 -1.61
CA ALA A 59 4.61 3.70 -0.98
C ALA A 59 4.49 3.53 0.54
N CYS A 60 3.64 4.32 1.21
CA CYS A 60 3.39 4.18 2.65
C CYS A 60 2.88 2.78 3.02
N THR A 61 1.92 2.26 2.24
CA THR A 61 1.37 0.91 2.46
C THR A 61 2.43 -0.16 2.24
N GLY A 62 3.28 -0.02 1.21
CA GLY A 62 4.38 -0.94 0.95
C GLY A 62 5.37 -1.00 2.12
N ILE A 63 5.77 0.15 2.67
CA ILE A 63 6.64 0.22 3.84
C ILE A 63 5.99 -0.47 5.05
N PHE A 64 4.69 -0.23 5.28
CA PHE A 64 3.94 -0.88 6.36
C PHE A 64 3.90 -2.40 6.20
N ILE A 65 3.63 -2.91 4.99
CA ILE A 65 3.63 -4.35 4.70
C ILE A 65 5.00 -4.98 4.96
N ILE A 66 6.09 -4.32 4.56
CA ILE A 66 7.45 -4.82 4.81
C ILE A 66 7.71 -4.96 6.31
N ARG A 67 7.29 -3.97 7.12
CA ARG A 67 7.38 -4.05 8.59
C ARG A 67 6.61 -5.25 9.13
N LEU A 68 5.37 -5.44 8.67
CA LEU A 68 4.52 -6.55 9.12
C LEU A 68 5.12 -7.92 8.76
N ILE A 69 5.76 -8.05 7.59
CA ILE A 69 6.46 -9.27 7.18
C ILE A 69 7.64 -9.55 8.11
N ASN A 70 8.42 -8.52 8.47
CA ASN A 70 9.55 -8.64 9.37
C ASN A 70 9.12 -9.03 10.79
N GLU A 71 8.08 -8.38 11.33
CA GLU A 71 7.50 -8.72 12.63
C GLU A 71 7.01 -10.17 12.64
N ARG A 72 6.26 -10.59 11.61
CA ARG A 72 5.80 -11.98 11.48
C ARG A 72 6.96 -12.97 11.44
N ARG A 73 8.07 -12.63 10.78
CA ARG A 73 9.27 -13.48 10.75
C ARG A 73 9.92 -13.59 12.12
N GLN A 74 10.03 -12.48 12.85
CA GLN A 74 10.58 -12.47 14.21
C GLN A 74 9.70 -13.26 15.18
N LEU A 75 8.39 -13.04 15.17
CA LEU A 75 7.44 -13.77 16.02
C LEU A 75 7.51 -15.29 15.80
N ARG A 76 7.60 -15.74 14.54
CA ARG A 76 7.79 -17.17 14.23
C ARG A 76 9.10 -17.74 14.76
N LYS A 77 10.18 -16.96 14.72
CA LYS A 77 11.47 -17.37 15.28
C LYS A 77 11.36 -17.51 16.80
N SER A 78 10.80 -16.51 17.48
CA SER A 78 10.63 -16.54 18.94
C SER A 78 9.74 -17.69 19.40
N LEU A 79 8.64 -17.96 18.67
CA LEU A 79 7.76 -19.10 18.94
C LEU A 79 8.53 -20.43 18.89
N ARG A 80 9.32 -20.64 17.82
CA ARG A 80 10.11 -21.88 17.67
C ARG A 80 11.14 -22.06 18.78
N VAL A 81 11.76 -20.97 19.24
CA VAL A 81 12.71 -21.01 20.36
C VAL A 81 11.99 -21.41 21.65
N ALA A 82 10.87 -20.75 21.97
CA ALA A 82 10.08 -21.07 23.16
C ALA A 82 9.57 -22.53 23.15
N GLU A 83 9.10 -23.03 22.01
CA GLU A 83 8.69 -24.44 21.86
C GLU A 83 9.86 -25.41 22.10
N SER A 84 11.07 -25.07 21.63
CA SER A 84 12.26 -25.89 21.83
C SER A 84 12.74 -25.90 23.28
N GLU A 85 12.61 -24.79 24.01
CA GLU A 85 12.92 -24.69 25.43
C GLU A 85 11.95 -25.54 26.26
N VAL A 86 10.63 -25.42 26.01
CA VAL A 86 9.61 -26.24 26.67
C VAL A 86 9.85 -27.73 26.41
N THR A 87 10.20 -28.10 25.17
CA THR A 87 10.51 -29.49 24.83
C THR A 87 11.77 -29.98 25.55
N SER A 88 12.82 -29.16 25.59
CA SER A 88 14.05 -29.49 26.31
C SER A 88 13.81 -29.68 27.81
N LEU A 89 13.02 -28.78 28.42
CA LEU A 89 12.65 -28.87 29.84
C LEU A 89 11.80 -30.11 30.15
N ARG A 90 10.88 -30.49 29.26
CA ARG A 90 10.05 -31.69 29.42
C ARG A 90 10.84 -33.00 29.23
N ASN A 91 11.94 -32.94 28.48
CA ASN A 91 12.80 -34.09 28.22
C ASN A 91 14.01 -34.14 29.16
N LEU A 92 14.13 -33.22 30.12
CA LEU A 92 15.11 -33.34 31.19
C LEU A 92 14.84 -34.64 31.96
N PRO A 93 15.83 -35.54 32.06
CA PRO A 93 15.72 -36.69 32.96
C PRO A 93 15.43 -36.16 34.36
N ILE A 94 14.56 -36.84 35.10
CA ILE A 94 14.38 -36.59 36.54
C ILE A 94 15.66 -37.07 37.22
N ALA A 95 16.72 -36.28 37.13
CA ALA A 95 17.95 -36.45 37.87
C ALA A 95 17.72 -35.81 39.25
N ASP A 96 17.02 -36.56 40.10
CA ASP A 96 17.12 -36.55 41.56
C ASP A 96 15.93 -37.34 42.12
N ALA A 97 16.11 -38.66 42.11
CA ALA A 97 15.41 -39.57 43.01
C ALA A 97 16.30 -40.79 43.24
N ASP A 98 17.50 -40.55 43.78
CA ASP A 98 18.29 -41.50 44.58
C ASP A 98 19.29 -40.72 45.45
#